data_AF-A0A5B8MKQ3-F1
#
_entry.id   AF-A0A5B8MKQ3-F1
#
_cell.length_a   1.000
_cell.length_b   1.000
_cell.length_c   1.000
_cell.angle_alpha   90.00
_cell.angle_beta   90.00
_cell.angle_gamma   90.00
#
_symmetry.space_group_name_H-M   'P 1'
#
loop_
_entity.id
_entity.type
_entity.pdbx_description
1 polymer ?
#
loop_
_entity_poly.entity_id
_entity_poly.type
_entity_poly.pdbx_seq_one_letter_code
_entity_poly.pdbx_strand_id
1 'polypeptide(L)'
;MAEATAQKKVPTLMAATLLGSQMGPQDSQSKVKLKVRMQKLKESIVKEATVREAQMHDKEEKSALVAAIDCLEQEKDMETAIDRACDILRERLGHLYRREAQAEEIRGAYDDTSSEEEEEEGEGSGPKPEANPGMNHELLTRFEYWQNLVGDNPDLPKASCCLGGRGVGEGRTLSTSESQASRERLLERGFLSLEDLVSKTVARRTRGIIKALQDHNWPPVFSFVYDEPWGLVKQCWSSVEKILEGPCVLEPSIAAFHLNHEKDNKNPGYMGTNFALPHRDYTYSASTFSDGSPKILSVWIPLNTVTLENGCMYVVPREFDANFDKDGVYEHMQVSTEGSMKGKKFLSFPLNGIQPLPGDAGSVMCWFGNTIHWGSSCHSTGARAPRSSIALVFRRQDAIQEFDAKSCLTLSTLEQKLGSGDVRDRLDLIKDALGYFEHWYKVPEELRKILNDGGDQ
;
A
#
# COMPACT_ATOMS: atom_id res chain seq x y z
N MET A 1 -13.81 -7.25 17.25
CA MET A 1 -13.38 -6.16 16.35
C MET A 1 -14.41 -5.05 16.17
N ALA A 2 -15.73 -5.34 16.10
CA ALA A 2 -16.77 -4.30 16.30
C ALA A 2 -16.56 -3.53 17.62
N GLU A 3 -16.13 -4.25 18.66
CA GLU A 3 -15.68 -3.71 19.94
C GLU A 3 -14.42 -2.82 19.84
N ALA A 4 -13.51 -3.09 18.89
CA ALA A 4 -12.28 -2.32 18.65
C ALA A 4 -12.56 -1.04 17.84
N THR A 5 -13.50 -1.09 16.89
CA THR A 5 -14.02 0.10 16.18
C THR A 5 -14.80 1.01 17.12
N ALA A 6 -15.63 0.42 18.01
CA ALA A 6 -16.27 1.14 19.10
C ALA A 6 -15.21 1.79 20.00
N GLN A 7 -14.21 1.04 20.47
CA GLN A 7 -13.13 1.54 21.34
C GLN A 7 -12.25 2.63 20.71
N LYS A 8 -12.05 2.65 19.38
CA LYS A 8 -11.31 3.74 18.69
C LYS A 8 -12.07 5.06 18.64
N LYS A 9 -13.40 5.02 18.55
CA LYS A 9 -14.24 6.23 18.46
C LYS A 9 -14.88 6.60 19.81
N VAL A 10 -14.81 5.74 20.83
CA VAL A 10 -15.23 6.00 22.22
C VAL A 10 -14.52 7.21 22.84
N PRO A 11 -13.20 7.45 22.68
CA PRO A 11 -12.56 8.68 23.17
C PRO A 11 -13.12 9.94 22.52
N THR A 12 -13.42 9.90 21.23
CA THR A 12 -14.06 11.00 20.49
C THR A 12 -15.51 11.21 20.95
N LEU A 13 -16.24 10.12 21.21
CA LEU A 13 -17.59 10.15 21.78
C LEU A 13 -17.59 10.71 23.20
N MET A 14 -16.64 10.29 24.04
CA MET A 14 -16.45 10.75 25.42
C MET A 14 -16.04 12.23 25.47
N ALA A 15 -15.13 12.66 24.60
CA ALA A 15 -14.72 14.06 24.46
C ALA A 15 -15.89 14.95 24.01
N ALA A 16 -16.70 14.49 23.05
CA ALA A 16 -17.92 15.19 22.64
C ALA A 16 -18.96 15.25 23.78
N THR A 17 -19.13 14.16 24.53
CA THR A 17 -20.05 14.11 25.69
C THR A 17 -19.61 15.09 26.80
N LEU A 18 -18.31 15.13 27.10
CA LEU A 18 -17.72 16.04 28.08
C LEU A 18 -17.85 17.51 27.64
N LEU A 19 -17.59 17.81 26.37
CA LEU A 19 -17.79 19.16 25.81
C LEU A 19 -19.25 19.60 25.90
N GLY A 20 -20.20 18.70 25.61
CA GLY A 20 -21.64 18.98 25.74
C GLY A 20 -22.11 19.26 27.18
N SER A 21 -21.46 18.62 28.17
CA SER A 21 -21.76 18.81 29.60
C SER A 21 -21.24 20.14 30.16
N GLN A 22 -20.26 20.76 29.52
CA GLN A 22 -19.67 22.05 29.92
C GLN A 22 -20.36 23.27 29.29
N MET A 23 -21.29 23.08 28.35
CA MET A 23 -22.03 24.17 27.72
C MET A 23 -23.16 24.68 28.63
N GLY A 24 -23.16 25.99 28.91
CA GLY A 24 -24.16 26.66 29.75
C GLY A 24 -25.60 26.58 29.19
N PRO A 25 -26.62 26.91 30.01
CA PRO A 25 -28.04 26.76 29.66
C PRO A 25 -28.53 27.66 28.51
N GLN A 26 -27.73 28.64 28.06
CA GLN A 26 -28.10 29.55 26.96
C GLN A 26 -27.81 29.01 25.55
N ASP A 27 -27.17 27.84 25.40
CA ASP A 27 -26.74 27.33 24.09
C ASP A 27 -27.47 26.04 23.69
N SER A 28 -28.80 26.14 23.60
CA SER A 28 -29.68 25.01 23.29
C SER A 28 -29.47 24.45 21.87
N GLN A 29 -29.22 25.33 20.88
CA GLN A 29 -28.96 24.92 19.50
C GLN A 29 -27.65 24.13 19.35
N SER A 30 -26.59 24.51 20.07
CA SER A 30 -25.31 23.79 19.98
C SER A 30 -25.35 22.41 20.62
N LYS A 31 -26.15 22.23 21.69
CA LYS A 31 -26.38 20.91 22.32
C LYS A 31 -27.13 19.96 21.40
N VAL A 32 -28.13 20.44 20.65
CA VAL A 32 -28.86 19.63 19.67
C VAL A 32 -27.93 19.20 18.52
N LYS A 33 -27.14 20.14 17.97
CA LYS A 33 -26.15 19.84 16.91
C LYS A 33 -25.11 18.79 17.34
N LEU A 34 -24.64 18.87 18.59
CA LEU A 34 -23.67 17.90 19.12
C LEU A 34 -24.28 16.50 19.28
N LYS A 35 -25.51 16.40 19.78
CA LYS A 35 -26.25 15.12 19.89
C LYS A 35 -26.46 14.46 18.53
N VAL A 36 -26.91 15.22 17.53
CA VAL A 36 -27.10 14.71 16.16
C VAL A 36 -25.77 14.23 15.57
N ARG A 37 -24.67 14.96 15.78
CA ARG A 37 -23.33 14.56 15.32
C ARG A 37 -22.83 13.29 16.00
N MET A 38 -23.10 13.11 17.28
CA MET A 38 -22.76 11.90 18.02
C MET A 38 -23.57 10.69 17.53
N GLN A 39 -24.86 10.87 17.26
CA GLN A 39 -25.73 9.82 16.74
C GLN A 39 -25.29 9.35 15.35
N LYS A 40 -25.03 10.29 14.42
CA LYS A 40 -24.49 9.96 13.08
C LYS A 40 -23.14 9.27 13.13
N LEU A 41 -22.27 9.67 14.07
CA LEU A 41 -20.99 8.99 14.28
C LEU A 41 -21.20 7.56 14.78
N LYS A 42 -22.14 7.33 15.70
CA LYS A 42 -22.51 6.01 16.21
C LYS A 42 -23.04 5.12 15.09
N GLU A 43 -23.99 5.60 14.29
CA GLU A 43 -24.57 4.87 13.15
C GLU A 43 -23.52 4.54 12.08
N SER A 44 -22.64 5.50 11.76
CA SER A 44 -21.52 5.27 10.84
C SER A 44 -20.57 4.17 11.34
N ILE A 45 -20.26 4.15 12.64
CA ILE A 45 -19.45 3.08 13.24
C ILE A 45 -20.14 1.73 13.11
N VAL A 46 -21.44 1.66 13.44
CA VAL A 46 -22.20 0.42 13.39
C VAL A 46 -22.28 -0.09 11.96
N LYS A 47 -22.66 0.76 10.99
CA LYS A 47 -22.74 0.41 9.57
C LYS A 47 -21.40 -0.07 9.01
N GLU A 48 -20.31 0.64 9.32
CA GLU A 48 -18.95 0.26 8.90
C GLU A 48 -18.53 -1.09 9.51
N ALA A 49 -18.84 -1.32 10.78
CA ALA A 49 -18.56 -2.59 11.45
C ALA A 49 -19.36 -3.75 10.83
N THR A 50 -20.67 -3.56 10.60
CA THR A 50 -21.55 -4.57 10.00
C THR A 50 -21.11 -4.93 8.58
N VAL A 51 -20.77 -3.94 7.74
CA VAL A 51 -20.30 -4.20 6.37
C VAL A 51 -19.00 -4.99 6.36
N ARG A 52 -18.03 -4.61 7.22
CA ARG A 52 -16.76 -5.35 7.31
C ARG A 52 -16.94 -6.76 7.85
N GLU A 53 -17.80 -6.93 8.83
CA GLU A 53 -18.13 -8.25 9.37
C GLU A 53 -18.75 -9.14 8.29
N ALA A 54 -19.68 -8.63 7.50
CA ALA A 54 -20.24 -9.34 6.35
C ALA A 54 -19.17 -9.72 5.31
N GLN A 55 -18.30 -8.77 4.92
CA GLN A 55 -17.22 -9.02 3.96
C GLN A 55 -16.21 -10.07 4.45
N MET A 56 -15.90 -10.08 5.74
CA MET A 56 -15.03 -11.12 6.32
C MET A 56 -15.69 -12.49 6.26
N HIS A 57 -16.98 -12.58 6.61
CA HIS A 57 -17.72 -13.82 6.51
C HIS A 57 -17.77 -14.34 5.07
N ASP A 58 -18.07 -13.48 4.09
CA ASP A 58 -18.09 -13.86 2.68
C ASP A 58 -16.72 -14.36 2.19
N LYS A 59 -15.64 -13.73 2.67
CA LYS A 59 -14.28 -14.17 2.36
C LYS A 59 -13.98 -15.55 2.94
N GLU A 60 -14.37 -15.81 4.18
CA GLU A 60 -14.19 -17.11 4.81
C GLU A 60 -15.03 -18.20 4.13
N GLU A 61 -16.29 -17.92 3.77
CA GLU A 61 -17.11 -18.88 3.02
C GLU A 61 -16.48 -19.20 1.68
N LYS A 62 -16.02 -18.17 0.96
CA LYS A 62 -15.34 -18.35 -0.32
C LYS A 62 -14.08 -19.21 -0.15
N SER A 63 -13.25 -18.95 0.86
CA SER A 63 -12.04 -19.73 1.12
C SER A 63 -12.35 -21.19 1.44
N ALA A 64 -13.36 -21.48 2.27
CA ALA A 64 -13.76 -22.85 2.59
C ALA A 64 -14.28 -23.60 1.37
N LEU A 65 -15.09 -22.94 0.53
CA LEU A 65 -15.61 -23.53 -0.72
C LEU A 65 -14.49 -23.81 -1.73
N VAL A 66 -13.56 -22.87 -1.91
CA VAL A 66 -12.40 -23.06 -2.79
C VAL A 66 -11.55 -24.22 -2.30
N ALA A 67 -11.23 -24.29 -1.00
CA ALA A 67 -10.45 -25.40 -0.44
C ALA A 67 -11.13 -26.77 -0.61
N ALA A 68 -12.45 -26.83 -0.47
CA ALA A 68 -13.21 -28.05 -0.70
C ALA A 68 -13.21 -28.46 -2.19
N ILE A 69 -13.33 -27.50 -3.12
CA ILE A 69 -13.23 -27.75 -4.56
C ILE A 69 -11.83 -28.23 -4.92
N ASP A 70 -10.79 -27.58 -4.43
CA ASP A 70 -9.39 -27.96 -4.68
C ASP A 70 -9.11 -29.39 -4.20
N CYS A 71 -9.66 -29.79 -3.05
CA CYS A 71 -9.55 -31.17 -2.57
C CYS A 71 -10.16 -32.17 -3.57
N LEU A 72 -11.27 -31.83 -4.21
CA LEU A 72 -11.96 -32.70 -5.18
C LEU A 72 -11.28 -32.72 -6.55
N GLU A 73 -10.63 -31.62 -6.96
CA GLU A 73 -10.00 -31.49 -8.28
C GLU A 73 -8.57 -32.03 -8.33
N GLN A 74 -7.82 -31.92 -7.23
CA GLN A 74 -6.38 -32.16 -7.23
C GLN A 74 -5.97 -33.53 -6.67
N GLU A 75 -6.83 -34.18 -5.88
CA GLU A 75 -6.51 -35.44 -5.22
C GLU A 75 -6.74 -36.64 -6.16
N LYS A 76 -5.77 -37.56 -6.22
CA LYS A 76 -5.84 -38.73 -7.13
C LYS A 76 -6.73 -39.84 -6.60
N ASP A 77 -6.86 -39.92 -5.28
CA ASP A 77 -7.76 -40.85 -4.62
C ASP A 77 -9.08 -40.15 -4.29
N MET A 78 -10.13 -40.54 -5.02
CA MET A 78 -11.43 -39.89 -4.93
C MET A 78 -12.11 -40.11 -3.57
N GLU A 79 -11.84 -41.22 -2.88
CA GLU A 79 -12.41 -41.49 -1.56
C GLU A 79 -11.80 -40.53 -0.52
N THR A 80 -10.47 -40.39 -0.50
CA THR A 80 -9.76 -39.41 0.34
C THR A 80 -10.15 -37.96 0.01
N ALA A 81 -10.35 -37.65 -1.29
CA ALA A 81 -10.77 -36.33 -1.75
C ALA A 81 -12.14 -35.93 -1.17
N ILE A 82 -13.10 -36.86 -1.25
CA ILE A 82 -14.46 -36.68 -0.74
C ILE A 82 -14.45 -36.51 0.77
N ASP A 83 -13.71 -37.34 1.50
CA ASP A 83 -13.63 -37.25 2.96
C ASP A 83 -13.08 -35.90 3.42
N ARG A 84 -11.99 -35.42 2.80
CA ARG A 84 -11.40 -34.10 3.12
C ARG A 84 -12.33 -32.94 2.79
N ALA A 85 -12.97 -32.97 1.63
CA ALA A 85 -13.94 -31.94 1.26
C ALA A 85 -15.15 -31.94 2.22
N CYS A 86 -15.64 -33.13 2.60
CA CYS A 86 -16.71 -33.27 3.58
C CYS A 86 -16.31 -32.73 4.96
N ASP A 87 -15.08 -32.94 5.40
CA ASP A 87 -14.61 -32.45 6.70
C ASP A 87 -14.51 -30.91 6.73
N ILE A 88 -13.97 -30.30 5.67
CA ILE A 88 -13.93 -28.82 5.51
C ILE A 88 -15.35 -28.25 5.56
N LEU A 89 -16.29 -28.86 4.82
CA LEU A 89 -17.68 -28.40 4.75
C LEU A 89 -18.43 -28.60 6.07
N ARG A 90 -18.19 -29.71 6.78
CA ARG A 90 -18.79 -29.98 8.11
C ARG A 90 -18.28 -29.01 9.16
N GLU A 91 -16.98 -28.74 9.17
CA GLU A 91 -16.40 -27.74 10.05
C GLU A 91 -17.05 -26.38 9.80
N ARG A 92 -17.14 -25.95 8.53
CA ARG A 92 -17.75 -24.68 8.17
C ARG A 92 -19.23 -24.61 8.53
N LEU A 93 -19.99 -25.66 8.28
CA LEU A 93 -21.39 -25.76 8.68
C LEU A 93 -21.56 -25.62 10.20
N GLY A 94 -20.64 -26.20 10.99
CA GLY A 94 -20.60 -26.02 12.43
C GLY A 94 -20.36 -24.57 12.87
N HIS A 95 -19.53 -23.82 12.13
CA HIS A 95 -19.35 -22.38 12.36
C HIS A 95 -20.61 -21.57 12.05
N LEU A 96 -21.31 -21.90 10.96
CA LEU A 96 -22.58 -21.24 10.59
C LEU A 96 -23.67 -21.45 11.65
N TYR A 97 -23.84 -22.68 12.16
CA TYR A 97 -24.81 -22.94 13.23
C TYR A 97 -24.52 -22.17 14.52
N ARG A 98 -23.26 -22.06 14.93
CA ARG A 98 -22.88 -21.25 16.10
C ARG A 98 -23.20 -19.78 15.90
N ARG A 99 -23.05 -19.26 14.68
CA ARG A 99 -23.36 -17.87 14.33
C ARG A 99 -24.86 -17.61 14.30
N GLU A 100 -25.64 -18.52 13.73
CA GLU A 100 -27.11 -18.43 13.72
C GLU A 100 -27.67 -18.37 15.15
N ALA A 101 -27.20 -19.25 16.03
CA ALA A 101 -27.59 -19.25 17.45
C ALA A 101 -27.23 -17.93 18.16
N GLN A 102 -26.04 -17.36 17.89
CA GLN A 102 -25.64 -16.07 18.46
C GLN A 102 -26.49 -14.90 17.91
N ALA A 103 -26.87 -14.94 16.63
CA ALA A 103 -27.71 -13.92 16.02
C ALA A 103 -29.14 -13.93 16.58
N GLU A 104 -29.70 -15.11 16.86
CA GLU A 104 -31.00 -15.25 17.53
C GLU A 104 -30.97 -14.72 18.97
N GLU A 105 -29.89 -15.00 19.71
CA GLU A 105 -29.69 -14.49 21.08
C GLU A 105 -29.62 -12.94 21.11
N ILE A 106 -28.94 -12.33 20.14
CA ILE A 106 -28.84 -10.87 20.00
C ILE A 106 -30.19 -10.26 19.57
N ARG A 107 -30.91 -10.91 18.64
CA ARG A 107 -32.22 -10.43 18.16
C ARG A 107 -33.27 -10.44 19.29
N GLY A 108 -33.22 -11.44 20.17
CA GLY A 108 -34.07 -11.50 21.36
C GLY A 108 -33.77 -10.42 22.41
N ALA A 109 -32.58 -9.82 22.40
CA ALA A 109 -32.17 -8.77 23.33
C ALA A 109 -32.52 -7.34 22.88
N TYR A 110 -32.83 -7.12 21.59
CA TYR A 110 -33.09 -5.79 21.01
C TYR A 110 -34.58 -5.43 20.90
N ASP A 111 -35.49 -6.40 21.02
CA ASP A 111 -36.95 -6.18 20.94
C ASP A 111 -37.53 -5.44 22.16
N ASP A 112 -36.73 -5.22 23.22
CA ASP A 112 -37.19 -4.59 24.47
C ASP A 112 -36.92 -3.07 24.53
N THR A 113 -36.24 -2.49 23.53
CA THR A 113 -35.92 -1.06 23.53
C THR A 113 -35.82 -0.45 22.12
N SER A 114 -36.93 -0.04 21.50
CA SER A 114 -36.90 1.13 20.61
C SER A 114 -38.28 1.71 20.33
N SER A 115 -38.42 3.02 20.55
CA SER A 115 -39.42 3.86 19.88
C SER A 115 -38.72 5.15 19.44
N GLU A 116 -38.84 5.42 18.14
CA GLU A 116 -38.91 6.73 17.48
C GLU A 116 -37.65 7.63 17.49
N GLU A 117 -37.10 7.90 16.31
CA GLU A 117 -37.36 9.13 15.53
C GLU A 117 -36.36 9.21 14.35
N GLU A 118 -36.91 9.24 13.13
CA GLU A 118 -36.22 9.65 11.91
C GLU A 118 -36.14 11.18 11.86
N GLU A 119 -35.03 11.77 11.38
CA GLU A 119 -35.04 12.86 10.38
C GLU A 119 -33.66 13.48 10.07
N GLU A 120 -33.51 13.73 8.76
CA GLU A 120 -32.75 14.73 8.01
C GLU A 120 -31.22 14.93 8.12
N GLU A 121 -30.60 14.85 6.94
CA GLU A 121 -29.18 15.06 6.67
C GLU A 121 -28.87 16.52 6.29
N GLY A 122 -28.02 17.16 7.10
CA GLY A 122 -27.27 18.37 6.75
C GLY A 122 -25.77 18.16 6.99
N GLU A 123 -24.97 18.48 5.98
CA GLU A 123 -23.51 18.36 5.89
C GLU A 123 -22.75 19.30 6.84
N GLY A 124 -21.50 18.97 7.20
CA GLY A 124 -20.61 19.85 7.96
C GLY A 124 -19.14 19.41 8.02
N SER A 125 -18.31 20.08 7.22
CA SER A 125 -16.87 19.88 6.98
C SER A 125 -15.97 20.69 7.94
N GLY A 126 -14.75 20.17 8.20
CA GLY A 126 -13.61 20.87 8.83
C GLY A 126 -12.32 20.48 8.10
N PRO A 127 -11.24 21.30 8.14
CA PRO A 127 -10.34 21.47 7.00
C PRO A 127 -9.46 20.25 6.80
N LYS A 128 -9.66 19.63 5.63
CA LYS A 128 -8.76 18.63 5.05
C LYS A 128 -7.52 19.37 4.54
N PRO A 129 -6.37 18.70 4.36
CA PRO A 129 -5.31 19.28 3.55
C PRO A 129 -5.87 19.42 2.13
N GLU A 130 -6.34 20.61 1.81
CA GLU A 130 -6.88 20.95 0.51
C GLU A 130 -5.73 20.87 -0.50
N ALA A 131 -5.93 20.06 -1.54
CA ALA A 131 -5.16 20.25 -2.76
C ALA A 131 -5.43 21.70 -3.20
N ASN A 132 -4.36 22.40 -3.59
CA ASN A 132 -4.36 23.83 -3.90
C ASN A 132 -5.63 24.24 -4.70
N PRO A 133 -6.51 25.13 -4.18
CA PRO A 133 -7.82 25.44 -4.75
C PRO A 133 -7.79 26.25 -6.07
N GLY A 134 -6.70 26.18 -6.84
CA GLY A 134 -6.51 26.82 -8.14
C GLY A 134 -6.06 25.88 -9.26
N MET A 135 -6.27 24.57 -9.13
CA MET A 135 -5.84 23.58 -10.13
C MET A 135 -6.74 23.63 -11.37
N ASN A 136 -6.31 24.37 -12.39
CA ASN A 136 -6.87 24.29 -13.73
C ASN A 136 -6.34 23.01 -14.42
N HIS A 137 -7.26 22.10 -14.81
CA HIS A 137 -6.94 20.86 -15.52
C HIS A 137 -6.04 21.10 -16.76
N GLU A 138 -6.28 22.17 -17.51
CA GLU A 138 -5.46 22.52 -18.67
C GLU A 138 -4.00 22.85 -18.33
N LEU A 139 -3.69 23.26 -17.10
CA LEU A 139 -2.31 23.52 -16.67
C LEU A 139 -1.58 22.21 -16.37
N LEU A 140 -2.27 21.20 -15.84
CA LEU A 140 -1.67 19.93 -15.46
C LEU A 140 -1.21 19.11 -16.66
N THR A 141 -1.86 19.30 -17.81
CA THR A 141 -1.45 18.68 -19.08
C THR A 141 -0.30 19.42 -19.77
N ARG A 142 0.20 20.53 -19.20
CA ARG A 142 1.29 21.34 -19.76
C ARG A 142 2.62 20.99 -19.09
N PHE A 143 3.66 20.75 -19.88
CA PHE A 143 5.00 20.49 -19.36
C PHE A 143 5.55 21.67 -18.57
N GLU A 144 5.26 22.89 -19.01
CA GLU A 144 5.75 24.13 -18.41
C GLU A 144 5.28 24.27 -16.97
N TYR A 145 4.07 23.82 -16.66
CA TYR A 145 3.56 23.81 -15.30
C TYR A 145 4.47 23.00 -14.37
N TRP A 146 4.73 21.74 -14.73
CA TRP A 146 5.59 20.85 -13.94
C TRP A 146 7.03 21.38 -13.87
N GLN A 147 7.60 21.83 -14.99
CA GLN A 147 8.94 22.43 -15.00
C GLN A 147 9.07 23.61 -14.06
N ASN A 148 8.04 24.46 -13.95
CA ASN A 148 8.06 25.62 -13.06
C ASN A 148 8.05 25.22 -11.57
N LEU A 149 7.44 24.09 -11.21
CA LEU A 149 7.43 23.60 -9.81
C LEU A 149 8.82 23.17 -9.32
N VAL A 150 9.71 22.79 -10.24
CA VAL A 150 11.07 22.32 -9.91
C VAL A 150 12.16 23.34 -10.26
N GLY A 151 11.83 24.38 -11.02
CA GLY A 151 12.79 25.27 -11.67
C GLY A 151 13.75 25.99 -10.72
N ASP A 152 13.34 26.32 -9.51
CA ASP A 152 14.16 27.09 -8.56
C ASP A 152 14.97 26.23 -7.58
N ASN A 153 14.98 24.90 -7.77
CA ASN A 153 15.73 23.99 -6.91
C ASN A 153 17.22 23.95 -7.30
N PRO A 154 18.17 24.32 -6.41
CA PRO A 154 19.60 24.33 -6.71
C PRO A 154 20.19 22.94 -6.99
N ASP A 155 19.52 21.86 -6.53
CA ASP A 155 19.90 20.47 -6.83
C ASP A 155 19.39 19.99 -8.21
N LEU A 156 18.58 20.81 -8.91
CA LEU A 156 17.99 20.55 -10.22
C LEU A 156 18.33 21.69 -11.18
N PRO A 157 19.39 21.57 -12.00
CA PRO A 157 19.67 22.57 -13.04
C PRO A 157 18.41 22.75 -13.91
N LYS A 158 17.96 23.99 -14.20
CA LYS A 158 16.78 24.28 -15.06
C LYS A 158 16.83 23.57 -16.44
N ALA A 159 18.01 23.14 -16.88
CA ALA A 159 18.24 22.37 -18.11
C ALA A 159 18.32 20.82 -17.92
N SER A 160 18.07 20.30 -16.71
CA SER A 160 18.30 18.91 -16.32
C SER A 160 17.04 18.09 -16.09
N CYS A 161 15.89 18.70 -15.74
CA CYS A 161 14.63 17.96 -15.67
C CYS A 161 14.24 17.58 -17.09
N CYS A 162 14.62 16.36 -17.46
CA CYS A 162 14.28 15.84 -18.75
C CYS A 162 12.79 15.50 -18.69
N LEU A 163 12.04 16.15 -19.57
CA LEU A 163 10.71 15.72 -19.97
C LEU A 163 10.88 15.43 -21.46
N GLY A 164 10.73 14.16 -21.85
CA GLY A 164 10.92 13.74 -23.25
C GLY A 164 12.04 12.72 -23.50
N GLY A 165 12.40 11.90 -22.51
CA GLY A 165 13.14 10.65 -22.73
C GLY A 165 14.66 10.82 -22.92
N ARG A 166 15.26 11.95 -22.53
CA ARG A 166 16.73 12.10 -22.59
C ARG A 166 17.38 11.19 -21.54
N GLY A 167 18.49 10.56 -21.91
CA GLY A 167 19.21 9.59 -21.06
C GLY A 167 19.53 10.16 -19.68
N VAL A 168 18.90 9.61 -18.65
CA VAL A 168 19.11 10.02 -17.27
C VAL A 168 20.21 9.15 -16.66
N GLY A 169 21.46 9.33 -17.09
CA GLY A 169 22.62 8.57 -16.60
C GLY A 169 22.57 7.04 -16.83
N GLU A 170 23.70 6.38 -16.63
CA GLU A 170 23.80 4.92 -16.73
C GLU A 170 23.81 4.28 -15.33
N GLY A 171 23.09 3.17 -15.20
CA GLY A 171 23.14 2.28 -14.03
C GLY A 171 24.13 1.13 -14.26
N ARG A 172 24.27 0.26 -13.27
CA ARG A 172 25.09 -0.95 -13.36
C ARG A 172 24.22 -2.15 -13.69
N THR A 173 24.57 -2.91 -14.71
CA THR A 173 23.93 -4.19 -15.00
C THR A 173 24.69 -5.31 -14.32
N LEU A 174 23.98 -6.20 -13.61
CA LEU A 174 24.60 -7.38 -13.01
C LEU A 174 25.18 -8.30 -14.09
N SER A 175 26.38 -8.84 -13.86
CA SER A 175 26.90 -9.95 -14.66
C SER A 175 26.07 -11.23 -14.44
N THR A 176 26.26 -12.25 -15.28
CA THR A 176 25.54 -13.53 -15.15
C THR A 176 25.82 -14.20 -13.80
N SER A 177 27.09 -14.24 -13.36
CA SER A 177 27.47 -14.82 -12.08
C SER A 177 26.91 -14.04 -10.89
N GLU A 178 26.93 -12.70 -10.94
CA GLU A 178 26.32 -11.87 -9.89
C GLU A 178 24.80 -12.04 -9.83
N SER A 179 24.15 -12.20 -10.98
CA SER A 179 22.70 -12.42 -11.06
C SER A 179 22.33 -13.77 -10.46
N GLN A 180 23.09 -14.82 -10.79
CA GLN A 180 22.90 -16.16 -10.22
C GLN A 180 23.13 -16.16 -8.70
N ALA A 181 24.23 -15.58 -8.22
CA ALA A 181 24.50 -15.49 -6.79
C ALA A 181 23.45 -14.64 -6.04
N SER A 182 22.93 -13.59 -6.68
CA SER A 182 21.84 -12.79 -6.13
C SER A 182 20.56 -13.61 -6.07
N ARG A 183 20.25 -14.37 -7.12
CA ARG A 183 19.09 -15.25 -7.15
C ARG A 183 19.15 -16.33 -6.06
N GLU A 184 20.30 -16.98 -5.87
CA GLU A 184 20.50 -18.00 -4.82
C GLU A 184 20.24 -17.39 -3.43
N ARG A 185 20.80 -16.21 -3.15
CA ARG A 185 20.54 -15.49 -1.90
C ARG A 185 19.07 -15.08 -1.73
N LEU A 186 18.39 -14.72 -2.82
CA LEU A 186 16.97 -14.38 -2.79
C LEU A 186 16.15 -15.61 -2.39
N LEU A 187 16.39 -16.76 -3.04
CA LEU A 187 15.71 -18.03 -2.74
C LEU A 187 15.92 -18.47 -1.29
N GLU A 188 17.14 -18.32 -0.79
CA GLU A 188 17.52 -18.68 0.59
C GLU A 188 16.85 -17.75 1.61
N ARG A 189 16.97 -16.43 1.42
CA ARG A 189 16.65 -15.43 2.46
C ARG A 189 15.30 -14.76 2.30
N GLY A 190 14.70 -14.81 1.12
CA GLY A 190 13.49 -14.06 0.75
C GLY A 190 13.76 -12.62 0.27
N PHE A 191 14.97 -12.09 0.43
CA PHE A 191 15.31 -10.71 0.04
C PHE A 191 16.78 -10.52 -0.34
N LEU A 192 17.08 -9.34 -0.92
CA LEU A 192 18.39 -8.90 -1.39
C LEU A 192 18.60 -7.40 -1.17
N SER A 193 19.87 -7.01 -1.07
CA SER A 193 20.31 -5.62 -1.22
C SER A 193 21.44 -5.58 -2.24
N LEU A 194 21.28 -4.74 -3.26
CA LEU A 194 22.22 -4.57 -4.36
C LEU A 194 22.76 -3.14 -4.31
N GLU A 195 24.04 -3.00 -4.01
CA GLU A 195 24.70 -1.70 -3.94
C GLU A 195 25.03 -1.18 -5.34
N ASP A 196 24.96 0.15 -5.50
CA ASP A 196 25.38 0.88 -6.71
C ASP A 196 24.78 0.33 -8.01
N LEU A 197 23.53 -0.14 -7.96
CA LEU A 197 22.82 -0.67 -9.12
C LEU A 197 22.25 0.46 -9.98
N VAL A 198 21.77 1.53 -9.35
CA VAL A 198 21.23 2.71 -10.04
C VAL A 198 22.05 3.95 -9.73
N SER A 199 22.00 4.93 -10.62
CA SER A 199 22.81 6.14 -10.53
C SER A 199 22.45 6.97 -9.30
N LYS A 200 23.44 7.18 -8.41
CA LYS A 200 23.34 8.06 -7.24
C LYS A 200 22.91 9.47 -7.61
N THR A 201 23.34 9.94 -8.78
CA THR A 201 22.98 11.27 -9.29
C THR A 201 21.51 11.35 -9.68
N VAL A 202 20.99 10.32 -10.35
CA VAL A 202 19.56 10.25 -10.69
C VAL A 202 18.72 10.15 -9.42
N ALA A 203 19.10 9.28 -8.49
CA ALA A 203 18.43 9.12 -7.20
C ALA A 203 18.33 10.46 -6.45
N ARG A 204 19.43 11.22 -6.39
CA ARG A 204 19.46 12.56 -5.78
C ARG A 204 18.54 13.56 -6.48
N ARG A 205 18.50 13.56 -7.82
CA ARG A 205 17.59 14.42 -8.59
C ARG A 205 16.12 14.05 -8.36
N THR A 206 15.79 12.76 -8.39
CA THR A 206 14.44 12.27 -8.04
C THR A 206 14.02 12.74 -6.65
N ARG A 207 14.92 12.70 -5.67
CA ARG A 207 14.66 13.25 -4.33
C ARG A 207 14.39 14.76 -4.36
N GLY A 208 15.18 15.52 -5.12
CA GLY A 208 14.98 16.96 -5.31
C GLY A 208 13.60 17.27 -5.89
N ILE A 209 13.16 16.48 -6.87
CA ILE A 209 11.83 16.60 -7.49
C ILE A 209 10.73 16.33 -6.46
N ILE A 210 10.82 15.23 -5.72
CA ILE A 210 9.84 14.90 -4.67
C ILE A 210 9.72 16.03 -3.64
N LYS A 211 10.86 16.59 -3.21
CA LYS A 211 10.86 17.70 -2.24
C LYS A 211 10.18 18.94 -2.82
N ALA A 212 10.53 19.34 -4.04
CA ALA A 212 9.93 20.50 -4.70
C ALA A 212 8.41 20.33 -4.89
N LEU A 213 7.97 19.14 -5.31
CA LEU A 213 6.55 18.80 -5.40
C LEU A 213 5.83 18.96 -4.06
N GLN A 214 6.41 18.45 -2.97
CA GLN A 214 5.83 18.58 -1.64
C GLN A 214 5.80 20.02 -1.13
N ASP A 215 6.82 20.84 -1.43
CA ASP A 215 6.82 22.27 -1.12
C ASP A 215 5.66 23.00 -1.84
N HIS A 216 5.17 22.43 -2.95
CA HIS A 216 3.98 22.86 -3.68
C HIS A 216 2.70 22.03 -3.39
N ASN A 217 2.69 21.23 -2.31
CA ASN A 217 1.57 20.37 -1.87
C ASN A 217 1.16 19.25 -2.85
N TRP A 218 2.06 18.80 -3.71
CA TRP A 218 1.85 17.62 -4.54
C TRP A 218 2.31 16.33 -3.82
N PRO A 219 1.54 15.23 -3.91
CA PRO A 219 1.98 13.94 -3.40
C PRO A 219 3.28 13.46 -4.10
N PRO A 220 4.17 12.75 -3.39
CA PRO A 220 5.45 12.30 -3.96
C PRO A 220 5.32 11.50 -5.26
N VAL A 221 4.26 10.71 -5.45
CA VAL A 221 4.05 9.89 -6.67
C VAL A 221 4.02 10.74 -7.95
N PHE A 222 3.69 12.03 -7.86
CA PHE A 222 3.75 12.96 -9.00
C PHE A 222 5.19 13.22 -9.49
N SER A 223 6.22 12.72 -8.79
CA SER A 223 7.58 12.69 -9.34
C SER A 223 7.64 11.91 -10.65
N PHE A 224 6.74 10.94 -10.87
CA PHE A 224 6.67 10.16 -12.11
C PHE A 224 6.15 10.96 -13.32
N VAL A 225 5.83 12.25 -13.18
CA VAL A 225 5.71 13.14 -14.36
C VAL A 225 7.08 13.38 -15.01
N TYR A 226 8.18 13.31 -14.25
CA TYR A 226 9.54 13.61 -14.70
C TYR A 226 10.30 12.35 -15.15
N ASP A 227 11.33 12.50 -15.99
CA ASP A 227 12.11 11.35 -16.50
C ASP A 227 12.98 10.67 -15.44
N GLU A 228 13.43 11.40 -14.43
CA GLU A 228 14.39 10.91 -13.44
C GLU A 228 13.95 9.62 -12.73
N PRO A 229 12.76 9.51 -12.11
CA PRO A 229 12.31 8.26 -11.51
C PRO A 229 12.19 7.13 -12.53
N TRP A 230 11.75 7.40 -13.76
CA TRP A 230 11.72 6.39 -14.82
C TRP A 230 13.12 5.94 -15.24
N GLY A 231 14.11 6.83 -15.16
CA GLY A 231 15.52 6.49 -15.31
C GLY A 231 15.94 5.41 -14.32
N LEU A 232 15.53 5.52 -13.05
CA LEU A 232 15.81 4.50 -12.03
C LEU A 232 15.13 3.17 -12.36
N VAL A 233 13.86 3.21 -12.77
CA VAL A 233 13.09 2.01 -13.20
C VAL A 233 13.81 1.28 -14.35
N LYS A 234 14.23 2.02 -15.38
CA LYS A 234 14.94 1.44 -16.53
C LYS A 234 16.31 0.87 -16.15
N GLN A 235 17.03 1.53 -15.24
CA GLN A 235 18.35 1.09 -14.80
C GLN A 235 18.31 -0.24 -14.02
N CYS A 236 17.25 -0.51 -13.24
CA CYS A 236 17.14 -1.80 -12.55
C CYS A 236 16.54 -2.92 -13.41
N TRP A 237 15.84 -2.60 -14.51
CA TRP A 237 15.07 -3.56 -15.32
C TRP A 237 15.85 -4.81 -15.72
N SER A 238 17.01 -4.64 -16.38
CA SER A 238 17.81 -5.77 -16.86
C SER A 238 18.31 -6.66 -15.72
N SER A 239 18.66 -6.07 -14.58
CA SER A 239 19.10 -6.83 -13.40
C SER A 239 17.94 -7.60 -12.78
N VAL A 240 16.73 -7.03 -12.77
CA VAL A 240 15.51 -7.71 -12.31
C VAL A 240 15.15 -8.87 -13.23
N GLU A 241 15.18 -8.70 -14.55
CA GLU A 241 14.95 -9.79 -15.51
C GLU A 241 15.94 -10.93 -15.34
N LYS A 242 17.21 -10.65 -15.04
CA LYS A 242 18.20 -11.69 -14.75
C LYS A 242 17.91 -12.43 -13.44
N ILE A 243 17.44 -11.73 -12.41
CA ILE A 243 17.07 -12.34 -11.12
C ILE A 243 15.81 -13.21 -11.25
N LEU A 244 14.83 -12.77 -12.04
CA LEU A 244 13.60 -13.50 -12.35
C LEU A 244 13.78 -14.50 -13.52
N GLU A 245 14.98 -14.61 -14.10
CA GLU A 245 15.33 -15.52 -15.20
C GLU A 245 14.47 -15.36 -16.47
N GLY A 246 14.15 -14.11 -16.84
CA GLY A 246 13.61 -13.75 -18.16
C GLY A 246 12.67 -12.55 -18.17
N PRO A 247 11.87 -12.38 -19.26
CA PRO A 247 11.17 -11.13 -19.53
C PRO A 247 10.18 -10.74 -18.43
N CYS A 248 10.19 -9.45 -18.09
CA CYS A 248 9.34 -8.90 -17.06
C CYS A 248 8.44 -7.78 -17.58
N VAL A 249 7.40 -7.50 -16.79
CA VAL A 249 6.58 -6.30 -16.86
C VAL A 249 6.64 -5.56 -15.54
N LEU A 250 6.40 -4.25 -15.59
CA LEU A 250 6.18 -3.40 -14.43
C LEU A 250 4.68 -3.36 -14.14
N GLU A 251 4.30 -3.65 -12.89
CA GLU A 251 2.93 -3.47 -12.42
C GLU A 251 2.57 -1.98 -12.25
N PRO A 252 1.28 -1.62 -12.29
CA PRO A 252 0.84 -0.25 -12.05
C PRO A 252 1.10 0.23 -10.62
N SER A 253 1.49 -0.65 -9.70
CA SER A 253 1.77 -0.41 -8.28
C SER A 253 3.08 0.35 -8.02
N ILE A 254 3.32 1.43 -8.76
CA ILE A 254 4.45 2.34 -8.53
C ILE A 254 4.15 3.32 -7.40
N ALA A 255 5.11 3.53 -6.51
CA ALA A 255 4.95 4.48 -5.40
C ALA A 255 6.22 5.30 -5.18
N ALA A 256 6.03 6.49 -4.62
CA ALA A 256 7.09 7.33 -4.10
C ALA A 256 6.74 7.79 -2.69
N PHE A 257 7.77 7.91 -1.85
CA PHE A 257 7.63 8.22 -0.44
C PHE A 257 8.61 9.33 -0.05
N HIS A 258 8.18 10.21 0.85
CA HIS A 258 9.07 11.11 1.57
C HIS A 258 8.56 11.29 2.99
N LEU A 259 9.33 10.75 3.94
CA LEU A 259 9.01 10.82 5.34
C LEU A 259 9.19 12.22 5.88
N ASN A 260 8.56 12.49 7.02
CA ASN A 260 8.71 13.76 7.71
C ASN A 260 8.83 13.53 9.22
N HIS A 261 9.86 14.12 9.84
CA HIS A 261 10.13 14.03 11.27
C HIS A 261 8.92 14.35 12.16
N GLU A 262 8.01 15.24 11.74
CA GLU A 262 6.91 15.74 12.56
C GLU A 262 5.51 15.23 12.15
N LYS A 263 5.32 14.87 10.88
CA LYS A 263 3.99 14.64 10.28
C LYS A 263 3.57 13.17 10.18
N ASP A 264 4.51 12.22 10.21
CA ASP A 264 4.19 10.79 10.05
C ASP A 264 3.30 10.24 11.18
N ASN A 265 3.25 10.91 12.33
CA ASN A 265 2.34 10.58 13.44
C ASN A 265 1.00 11.32 13.43
N LYS A 266 0.83 12.37 12.60
CA LYS A 266 -0.35 13.27 12.64
C LYS A 266 -1.39 13.01 11.55
N ASN A 267 -0.98 12.48 10.39
CA ASN A 267 -1.88 12.07 9.30
C ASN A 267 -1.54 10.65 8.80
N PRO A 268 -1.72 9.61 9.64
CA PRO A 268 -1.57 8.23 9.20
C PRO A 268 -2.52 7.95 8.03
N GLY A 269 -1.99 7.45 6.91
CA GLY A 269 -2.78 7.09 5.71
C GLY A 269 -2.87 8.17 4.63
N TYR A 270 -2.01 9.21 4.66
CA TYR A 270 -1.82 10.09 3.50
C TYR A 270 -0.80 9.50 2.51
N MET A 271 -0.98 9.78 1.23
CA MET A 271 -0.10 9.29 0.15
C MET A 271 1.35 9.70 0.34
N GLY A 272 2.27 8.75 0.19
CA GLY A 272 3.70 8.97 0.32
C GLY A 272 4.22 9.04 1.75
N THR A 273 3.40 8.67 2.75
CA THR A 273 3.81 8.47 4.15
C THR A 273 4.24 7.02 4.41
N ASN A 274 4.70 6.71 5.62
CA ASN A 274 5.27 5.41 5.95
C ASN A 274 4.23 4.26 6.05
N PHE A 275 4.55 3.07 5.50
CA PHE A 275 3.83 1.83 5.81
C PHE A 275 4.45 1.15 7.03
N ALA A 276 3.99 1.57 8.21
CA ALA A 276 4.64 1.25 9.49
C ALA A 276 4.31 -0.15 10.05
N LEU A 277 3.28 -0.82 9.53
CA LEU A 277 2.87 -2.13 10.02
C LEU A 277 3.47 -3.24 9.17
N PRO A 278 3.99 -4.33 9.78
CA PRO A 278 4.42 -5.52 9.05
C PRO A 278 3.30 -6.10 8.18
N HIS A 279 3.60 -6.35 6.91
CA HIS A 279 2.67 -6.93 5.93
C HIS A 279 3.41 -7.73 4.87
N ARG A 280 2.63 -8.46 4.05
CA ARG A 280 3.03 -9.03 2.75
C ARG A 280 2.23 -8.31 1.67
N ASP A 281 2.83 -8.12 0.51
CA ASP A 281 2.11 -7.55 -0.65
C ASP A 281 1.26 -8.61 -1.34
N TYR A 282 1.76 -9.86 -1.38
CA TYR A 282 1.14 -10.99 -2.09
C TYR A 282 1.19 -12.27 -1.24
N THR A 283 0.37 -13.26 -1.63
CA THR A 283 0.49 -14.65 -1.13
C THR A 283 1.73 -15.34 -1.74
N TYR A 284 2.10 -16.51 -1.20
CA TYR A 284 3.20 -17.31 -1.76
C TYR A 284 2.88 -17.77 -3.19
N SER A 285 1.71 -18.36 -3.45
CA SER A 285 1.32 -18.83 -4.80
C SER A 285 1.28 -17.73 -5.86
N ALA A 286 0.90 -16.51 -5.47
CA ALA A 286 0.95 -15.35 -6.34
C ALA A 286 2.40 -14.91 -6.62
N SER A 287 3.29 -15.08 -5.63
CA SER A 287 4.70 -14.68 -5.71
C SER A 287 5.61 -15.69 -6.38
N THR A 288 5.23 -16.97 -6.45
CA THR A 288 6.11 -18.06 -6.92
C THR A 288 5.45 -18.99 -7.93
N PHE A 289 6.26 -19.57 -8.81
CA PHE A 289 5.89 -20.75 -9.58
C PHE A 289 5.80 -21.98 -8.67
N SER A 290 5.27 -23.07 -9.21
CA SER A 290 5.10 -24.33 -8.47
C SER A 290 6.41 -24.96 -8.02
N ASP A 291 7.52 -24.64 -8.68
CA ASP A 291 8.88 -25.04 -8.29
C ASP A 291 9.50 -24.12 -7.21
N GLY A 292 8.76 -23.12 -6.74
CA GLY A 292 9.21 -22.13 -5.76
C GLY A 292 10.07 -21.00 -6.33
N SER A 293 10.30 -20.96 -7.65
CA SER A 293 10.98 -19.84 -8.28
C SER A 293 10.12 -18.56 -8.27
N PRO A 294 10.71 -17.36 -8.15
CA PRO A 294 9.94 -16.12 -8.04
C PRO A 294 9.27 -15.75 -9.37
N LYS A 295 7.97 -15.43 -9.32
CA LYS A 295 7.21 -14.75 -10.38
C LYS A 295 7.25 -13.23 -10.22
N ILE A 296 7.32 -12.77 -8.96
CA ILE A 296 7.21 -11.35 -8.58
C ILE A 296 8.47 -10.95 -7.82
N LEU A 297 8.95 -9.72 -8.09
CA LEU A 297 9.96 -9.06 -7.29
C LEU A 297 9.48 -7.66 -6.89
N SER A 298 9.26 -7.45 -5.59
CA SER A 298 9.10 -6.11 -5.03
C SER A 298 10.48 -5.45 -5.00
N VAL A 299 10.58 -4.23 -5.52
CA VAL A 299 11.82 -3.47 -5.67
C VAL A 299 11.67 -2.12 -4.98
N TRP A 300 12.63 -1.78 -4.13
CA TRP A 300 12.64 -0.55 -3.35
C TRP A 300 13.97 0.17 -3.48
N ILE A 301 13.92 1.46 -3.81
CA ILE A 301 15.10 2.26 -4.14
C ILE A 301 15.16 3.48 -3.21
N PRO A 302 16.14 3.56 -2.28
CA PRO A 302 16.37 4.76 -1.50
C PRO A 302 16.96 5.88 -2.37
N LEU A 303 16.43 7.09 -2.20
CA LEU A 303 16.86 8.27 -2.95
C LEU A 303 17.84 9.15 -2.16
N ASN A 304 18.06 8.82 -0.89
CA ASN A 304 19.11 9.31 0.00
C ASN A 304 19.58 8.15 0.88
N THR A 305 20.71 8.31 1.57
CA THR A 305 21.13 7.30 2.54
C THR A 305 20.07 7.10 3.62
N VAL A 306 19.64 5.85 3.76
CA VAL A 306 18.68 5.39 4.76
C VAL A 306 19.36 4.55 5.83
N THR A 307 18.90 4.73 7.05
CA THR A 307 19.42 4.17 8.29
C THR A 307 18.27 3.83 9.21
N LEU A 308 18.59 3.19 10.33
CA LEU A 308 17.63 2.92 11.39
C LEU A 308 16.99 4.20 11.95
N GLU A 309 17.68 5.35 11.87
CA GLU A 309 17.19 6.61 12.46
C GLU A 309 16.26 7.41 11.54
N ASN A 310 16.43 7.30 10.22
CA ASN A 310 15.67 8.11 9.24
C ASN A 310 14.71 7.29 8.37
N GLY A 311 14.43 6.04 8.78
CA GLY A 311 13.33 5.25 8.25
C GLY A 311 13.71 4.13 7.27
N CYS A 312 14.82 3.41 7.44
CA CYS A 312 15.10 2.25 6.58
C CYS A 312 13.96 1.20 6.59
N MET A 313 13.94 0.34 5.58
CA MET A 313 13.02 -0.80 5.55
C MET A 313 13.45 -1.86 6.58
N TYR A 314 12.50 -2.67 7.00
CA TYR A 314 12.70 -3.87 7.80
C TYR A 314 12.06 -5.05 7.08
N VAL A 315 12.69 -6.21 7.20
CA VAL A 315 12.21 -7.48 6.63
C VAL A 315 12.29 -8.59 7.66
N VAL A 316 11.47 -9.63 7.49
CA VAL A 316 11.67 -10.93 8.15
C VAL A 316 12.25 -11.88 7.11
N PRO A 317 13.52 -12.32 7.25
CA PRO A 317 14.10 -13.33 6.39
C PRO A 317 13.27 -14.61 6.40
N ARG A 318 13.22 -15.31 5.27
CA ARG A 318 12.45 -16.54 5.05
C ARG A 318 12.65 -17.58 6.16
N GLU A 319 13.88 -17.78 6.62
CA GLU A 319 14.21 -18.74 7.68
C GLU A 319 13.54 -18.46 9.04
N PHE A 320 13.11 -17.21 9.27
CA PHE A 320 12.40 -16.80 10.49
C PHE A 320 10.89 -16.70 10.29
N ASP A 321 10.39 -17.07 9.12
CA ASP A 321 8.97 -16.98 8.77
C ASP A 321 8.37 -18.37 8.59
N ALA A 322 7.81 -18.90 9.68
CA ALA A 322 7.22 -20.23 9.72
C ALA A 322 6.00 -20.41 8.78
N ASN A 323 5.46 -19.31 8.26
CA ASN A 323 4.30 -19.29 7.37
C ASN A 323 4.65 -18.77 5.98
N PHE A 324 5.93 -18.70 5.60
CA PHE A 324 6.37 -18.10 4.34
C PHE A 324 5.66 -18.68 3.11
N ASP A 325 5.44 -19.99 3.08
CA ASP A 325 4.91 -20.76 1.96
C ASP A 325 3.53 -21.38 2.23
N LYS A 326 2.79 -20.87 3.22
CA LYS A 326 1.55 -21.47 3.74
C LYS A 326 0.30 -20.64 3.44
N ASP A 327 -0.07 -20.52 2.16
CA ASP A 327 -1.24 -19.74 1.74
C ASP A 327 -2.55 -20.10 2.45
N GLY A 328 -2.74 -21.36 2.82
CA GLY A 328 -3.92 -21.85 3.53
C GLY A 328 -4.01 -21.47 5.01
N VAL A 329 -2.96 -20.87 5.59
CA VAL A 329 -2.92 -20.49 7.01
C VAL A 329 -3.25 -19.00 7.15
N TYR A 330 -4.18 -18.67 8.06
CA TYR A 330 -4.65 -17.30 8.28
C TYR A 330 -3.51 -16.30 8.52
N GLU A 331 -2.54 -16.70 9.34
CA GLU A 331 -1.36 -15.92 9.73
C GLU A 331 -0.38 -15.65 8.59
N HIS A 332 -0.53 -16.31 7.43
CA HIS A 332 0.27 -16.02 6.24
C HIS A 332 0.05 -14.56 5.81
N MET A 333 -1.18 -14.18 5.45
CA MET A 333 -1.49 -12.80 5.06
C MET A 333 -1.79 -11.89 6.26
N GLN A 334 -2.12 -12.44 7.42
CA GLN A 334 -2.41 -11.68 8.64
C GLN A 334 -1.20 -11.64 9.58
N VAL A 335 -0.18 -10.93 9.10
CA VAL A 335 1.13 -10.81 9.78
C VAL A 335 1.03 -10.10 11.14
N SER A 336 0.09 -9.16 11.26
CA SER A 336 -0.24 -8.47 12.50
C SER A 336 -1.73 -8.59 12.78
N THR A 337 -2.10 -9.30 13.85
CA THR A 337 -3.49 -9.54 14.25
C THR A 337 -3.82 -8.85 15.56
N GLU A 338 -5.03 -8.31 15.68
CA GLU A 338 -5.55 -7.87 16.99
C GLU A 338 -6.10 -9.10 17.71
N GLY A 339 -5.47 -9.49 18.82
CA GLY A 339 -5.91 -10.67 19.57
C GLY A 339 -7.01 -10.36 20.59
N SER A 340 -7.52 -11.41 21.23
CA SER A 340 -8.59 -11.36 22.24
C SER A 340 -8.24 -10.56 23.50
N MET A 341 -6.98 -10.19 23.70
CA MET A 341 -6.53 -9.34 24.79
C MET A 341 -6.59 -7.85 24.44
N LYS A 342 -7.74 -7.20 24.67
CA LYS A 342 -7.92 -5.72 24.75
C LYS A 342 -7.10 -4.91 23.74
N GLY A 343 -7.28 -5.14 22.44
CA GLY A 343 -6.66 -4.32 21.39
C GLY A 343 -5.13 -4.46 21.28
N LYS A 344 -4.52 -5.48 21.90
CA LYS A 344 -3.12 -5.81 21.69
C LYS A 344 -2.94 -6.47 20.32
N LYS A 345 -1.94 -5.99 19.59
CA LYS A 345 -1.50 -6.60 18.33
C LYS A 345 -0.48 -7.69 18.60
N PHE A 346 -0.64 -8.83 17.93
CA PHE A 346 0.28 -9.95 17.93
C PHE A 346 0.95 -10.03 16.56
N LEU A 347 2.23 -10.37 16.55
CA LEU A 347 3.01 -10.56 15.34
C LEU A 347 3.23 -12.05 15.16
N SER A 348 3.00 -12.57 13.95
CA SER A 348 3.11 -14.00 13.64
C SER A 348 4.54 -14.45 13.28
N PHE A 349 5.56 -13.75 13.79
CA PHE A 349 6.97 -14.00 13.51
C PHE A 349 7.85 -13.60 14.71
N PRO A 350 9.05 -14.20 14.85
CA PRO A 350 9.93 -13.95 15.98
C PRO A 350 10.67 -12.60 15.82
N LEU A 351 10.61 -11.76 16.85
CA LEU A 351 11.20 -10.41 16.82
C LEU A 351 12.73 -10.40 16.64
N ASN A 352 13.42 -11.44 17.12
CA ASN A 352 14.87 -11.57 17.01
C ASN A 352 15.34 -12.00 15.60
N GLY A 353 14.42 -12.37 14.71
CA GLY A 353 14.71 -12.66 13.30
C GLY A 353 14.61 -11.44 12.39
N ILE A 354 14.14 -10.30 12.91
CA ILE A 354 13.92 -9.09 12.12
C ILE A 354 15.26 -8.49 11.65
N GLN A 355 15.34 -8.12 10.37
CA GLN A 355 16.53 -7.50 9.79
C GLN A 355 16.24 -6.10 9.22
N PRO A 356 16.97 -5.05 9.67
CA PRO A 356 16.92 -3.74 9.03
C PRO A 356 17.69 -3.73 7.71
N LEU A 357 17.24 -2.91 6.76
CA LEU A 357 17.86 -2.71 5.44
C LEU A 357 18.35 -1.26 5.27
N PRO A 358 19.42 -0.84 5.99
CA PRO A 358 20.07 0.42 5.68
C PRO A 358 20.75 0.36 4.30
N GLY A 359 20.91 1.50 3.66
CA GLY A 359 21.56 1.57 2.35
C GLY A 359 21.74 2.99 1.86
N ASP A 360 22.73 3.19 0.99
CA ASP A 360 22.98 4.48 0.36
C ASP A 360 22.05 4.74 -0.82
N ALA A 361 21.91 6.01 -1.21
CA ALA A 361 21.29 6.34 -2.50
C ALA A 361 21.99 5.56 -3.62
N GLY A 362 21.21 5.01 -4.55
CA GLY A 362 21.73 4.17 -5.64
C GLY A 362 21.76 2.67 -5.34
N SER A 363 21.55 2.28 -4.08
CA SER A 363 21.25 0.88 -3.76
C SER A 363 19.84 0.51 -4.24
N VAL A 364 19.59 -0.78 -4.39
CA VAL A 364 18.29 -1.36 -4.72
C VAL A 364 18.06 -2.55 -3.80
N MET A 365 17.00 -2.50 -2.99
CA MET A 365 16.57 -3.62 -2.18
C MET A 365 15.43 -4.33 -2.89
N CYS A 366 15.46 -5.67 -2.88
CA CYS A 366 14.44 -6.48 -3.51
C CYS A 366 13.98 -7.61 -2.58
N TRP A 367 12.72 -8.04 -2.69
CA TRP A 367 12.20 -9.20 -1.96
C TRP A 367 11.09 -9.91 -2.74
N PHE A 368 10.81 -11.16 -2.37
CA PHE A 368 9.62 -11.86 -2.88
C PHE A 368 8.36 -11.08 -2.50
N GLY A 369 7.32 -11.09 -3.34
CA GLY A 369 6.05 -10.41 -3.04
C GLY A 369 5.41 -10.83 -1.71
N ASN A 370 5.67 -12.06 -1.24
CA ASN A 370 5.22 -12.56 0.04
C ASN A 370 6.19 -12.32 1.20
N THR A 371 7.34 -11.66 1.03
CA THR A 371 8.25 -11.41 2.17
C THR A 371 7.64 -10.41 3.14
N ILE A 372 7.64 -10.74 4.44
CA ILE A 372 7.16 -9.79 5.47
C ILE A 372 8.09 -8.59 5.52
N HIS A 373 7.54 -7.39 5.37
CA HIS A 373 8.31 -6.16 5.42
C HIS A 373 7.48 -4.96 5.91
N TRP A 374 8.17 -3.89 6.30
CA TRP A 374 7.57 -2.60 6.65
C TRP A 374 8.62 -1.49 6.65
N GLY A 375 8.16 -0.24 6.57
CA GLY A 375 9.03 0.92 6.73
C GLY A 375 9.14 1.34 8.21
N SER A 376 10.32 1.72 8.67
CA SER A 376 10.50 2.22 10.04
C SER A 376 10.22 3.70 10.21
N SER A 377 10.13 4.11 11.47
CA SER A 377 9.90 5.50 11.86
C SER A 377 11.08 6.39 11.46
N CYS A 378 10.79 7.65 11.16
CA CYS A 378 11.80 8.70 11.04
C CYS A 378 11.92 9.41 12.38
N HIS A 379 13.04 9.25 13.08
CA HIS A 379 13.25 9.83 14.40
C HIS A 379 13.37 11.35 14.29
N SER A 380 12.60 12.10 15.09
CA SER A 380 12.59 13.56 15.05
C SER A 380 13.89 14.20 15.51
N THR A 381 14.72 13.46 16.24
CA THR A 381 16.05 13.88 16.72
C THR A 381 17.19 13.33 15.87
N GLY A 382 16.90 12.59 14.80
CA GLY A 382 17.92 12.01 13.93
C GLY A 382 18.67 13.10 13.18
N ALA A 383 20.00 12.96 13.07
CA ALA A 383 20.84 13.93 12.36
C ALA A 383 20.75 13.84 10.83
N ARG A 384 20.15 12.75 10.32
CA ARG A 384 20.01 12.50 8.88
C ARG A 384 18.66 12.98 8.36
N ALA A 385 18.67 13.49 7.14
CA ALA A 385 17.45 13.91 6.46
C ALA A 385 16.46 12.73 6.33
N PRO A 386 15.14 12.99 6.37
CA PRO A 386 14.15 11.95 6.20
C PRO A 386 14.34 11.16 4.92
N ARG A 387 14.02 9.86 4.97
CA ARG A 387 14.01 8.98 3.81
C ARG A 387 13.10 9.52 2.71
N SER A 388 13.64 9.53 1.50
CA SER A 388 12.91 9.48 0.24
C SER A 388 13.16 8.15 -0.45
N SER A 389 12.14 7.58 -1.07
CA SER A 389 12.27 6.30 -1.78
C SER A 389 11.23 6.15 -2.88
N ILE A 390 11.48 5.25 -3.83
CA ILE A 390 10.44 4.72 -4.71
C ILE A 390 10.28 3.21 -4.49
N ALA A 391 9.07 2.70 -4.70
CA ALA A 391 8.75 1.28 -4.69
C ALA A 391 8.10 0.89 -6.02
N LEU A 392 8.44 -0.29 -6.51
CA LEU A 392 8.07 -0.84 -7.80
C LEU A 392 7.80 -2.33 -7.63
N VAL A 393 6.94 -2.90 -8.46
CA VAL A 393 6.76 -4.35 -8.54
C VAL A 393 7.00 -4.81 -9.98
N PHE A 394 7.93 -5.75 -10.13
CA PHE A 394 8.18 -6.42 -11.39
C PHE A 394 7.57 -7.81 -11.36
N ARG A 395 6.93 -8.19 -12.45
CA ARG A 395 6.34 -9.51 -12.64
C ARG A 395 6.88 -10.16 -13.90
N ARG A 396 7.11 -11.46 -13.82
CA ARG A 396 7.36 -12.34 -14.97
C ARG A 396 6.26 -12.21 -16.02
N GLN A 397 6.65 -11.99 -17.28
CA GLN A 397 5.67 -11.74 -18.35
C GLN A 397 4.74 -12.94 -18.61
N ASP A 398 5.24 -14.16 -18.41
CA ASP A 398 4.47 -15.40 -18.50
C ASP A 398 3.58 -15.67 -17.27
N ALA A 399 3.69 -14.85 -16.21
CA ALA A 399 2.84 -14.92 -15.01
C ALA A 399 1.75 -13.83 -14.98
N ILE A 400 1.57 -13.04 -16.06
CA ILE A 400 0.59 -11.95 -16.11
C ILE A 400 -0.85 -12.45 -16.15
N GLN A 401 -1.11 -13.69 -16.59
CA GLN A 401 -2.48 -14.22 -16.74
C GLN A 401 -3.26 -14.26 -15.41
N GLU A 402 -2.57 -14.16 -14.27
CA GLU A 402 -3.13 -14.06 -12.93
C GLU A 402 -3.53 -12.61 -12.53
N PHE A 403 -3.32 -11.61 -13.40
CA PHE A 403 -3.51 -10.17 -13.16
C PHE A 403 -4.17 -9.46 -14.37
N ASP A 404 -4.66 -8.23 -14.21
CA ASP A 404 -5.14 -7.44 -15.35
C ASP A 404 -3.96 -7.03 -16.25
N ALA A 405 -3.73 -7.83 -17.28
CA ALA A 405 -2.66 -7.65 -18.25
C ALA A 405 -2.62 -6.26 -18.90
N LYS A 406 -3.75 -5.54 -18.91
CA LYS A 406 -3.86 -4.22 -19.57
C LYS A 406 -3.14 -3.11 -18.81
N SER A 407 -2.94 -3.25 -17.50
CA SER A 407 -2.30 -2.23 -16.67
C SER A 407 -0.79 -2.46 -16.48
N CYS A 408 -0.28 -3.63 -16.86
CA CYS A 408 1.15 -3.93 -16.78
C CYS A 408 1.91 -3.39 -18.00
N LEU A 409 3.10 -2.85 -17.78
CA LEU A 409 3.94 -2.28 -18.84
C LEU A 409 5.14 -3.18 -19.14
N THR A 410 5.35 -3.53 -20.41
CA THR A 410 6.68 -3.99 -20.85
C THR A 410 7.64 -2.81 -20.92
N LEU A 411 8.95 -3.07 -20.98
CA LEU A 411 9.94 -2.00 -21.17
C LEU A 411 9.65 -1.19 -22.43
N SER A 412 9.30 -1.85 -23.53
CA SER A 412 9.00 -1.17 -24.80
C SER A 412 7.76 -0.28 -24.70
N THR A 413 6.68 -0.74 -24.05
CA THR A 413 5.46 0.05 -23.87
C THR A 413 5.69 1.23 -22.93
N LEU A 414 6.49 1.02 -21.88
CA LEU A 414 6.93 2.10 -21.00
C LEU A 414 7.71 3.15 -21.80
N GLU A 415 8.72 2.75 -22.57
CA GLU A 415 9.52 3.67 -23.39
C GLU A 415 8.68 4.43 -24.43
N GLN A 416 7.70 3.77 -25.05
CA GLN A 416 6.76 4.41 -25.96
C GLN A 416 5.93 5.49 -25.25
N LYS A 417 5.36 5.19 -24.08
CA LYS A 417 4.59 6.15 -23.28
C LYS A 417 5.44 7.32 -22.79
N LEU A 418 6.68 7.06 -22.37
CA LEU A 418 7.58 8.12 -21.92
C LEU A 418 8.09 8.99 -23.08
N GLY A 419 8.23 8.41 -24.27
CA GLY A 419 8.70 9.05 -25.49
C GLY A 419 7.61 9.78 -26.29
N SER A 420 6.32 9.60 -25.97
CA SER A 420 5.23 10.33 -26.63
C SER A 420 5.35 11.84 -26.48
N GLY A 421 6.01 12.28 -25.41
CA GLY A 421 6.10 13.69 -25.08
C GLY A 421 4.74 14.29 -24.76
N ASP A 422 3.76 13.49 -24.30
CA ASP A 422 2.52 13.97 -23.68
C ASP A 422 2.57 13.75 -22.16
N VAL A 423 2.27 14.79 -21.38
CA VAL A 423 2.15 14.68 -19.92
C VAL A 423 1.00 13.75 -19.53
N ARG A 424 -0.05 13.68 -20.34
CA ARG A 424 -1.24 12.85 -20.08
C ARG A 424 -0.89 11.38 -19.89
N ASP A 425 -0.03 10.83 -20.76
CA ASP A 425 0.44 9.45 -20.63
C ASP A 425 1.05 9.16 -19.25
N ARG A 426 1.73 10.14 -18.66
CA ARG A 426 2.37 10.00 -17.34
C ARG A 426 1.36 10.18 -16.21
N LEU A 427 0.41 11.09 -16.38
CA LEU A 427 -0.68 11.28 -15.44
C LEU A 427 -1.59 10.05 -15.38
N ASP A 428 -1.82 9.36 -16.50
CA ASP A 428 -2.55 8.09 -16.54
C ASP A 428 -1.82 7.01 -15.72
N LEU A 429 -0.50 6.89 -15.88
CA LEU A 429 0.30 5.96 -15.06
C LEU A 429 0.23 6.30 -13.57
N ILE A 430 0.26 7.58 -13.22
CA ILE A 430 0.09 8.02 -11.83
C ILE A 430 -1.31 7.71 -11.33
N LYS A 431 -2.34 7.91 -12.15
CA LYS A 431 -3.73 7.61 -11.82
C LYS A 431 -3.91 6.11 -11.52
N ASP A 432 -3.39 5.24 -12.36
CA ASP A 432 -3.42 3.79 -12.16
C ASP A 432 -2.72 3.40 -10.85
N ALA A 433 -1.56 4.00 -10.58
CA ALA A 433 -0.82 3.80 -9.36
C ALA A 433 -1.59 4.24 -8.10
N LEU A 434 -2.24 5.40 -8.17
CA LEU A 434 -3.10 5.88 -7.10
C LEU A 434 -4.25 4.92 -6.83
N GLY A 435 -4.88 4.41 -7.91
CA GLY A 435 -5.93 3.39 -7.89
C GLY A 435 -5.52 2.13 -7.14
N TYR A 436 -4.29 1.66 -7.36
CA TYR A 436 -3.79 0.44 -6.75
C TYR A 436 -3.69 0.52 -5.22
N PHE A 437 -3.28 1.68 -4.69
CA PHE A 437 -3.03 1.87 -3.26
C PHE A 437 -4.17 2.58 -2.51
N GLU A 438 -5.35 2.76 -3.13
CA GLU A 438 -6.51 3.42 -2.48
C GLU A 438 -6.97 2.72 -1.19
N HIS A 439 -6.65 1.43 -1.05
CA HIS A 439 -6.93 0.67 0.16
C HIS A 439 -5.94 0.97 1.31
N TRP A 440 -4.77 1.54 1.01
CA TRP A 440 -3.74 1.93 1.97
C TRP A 440 -3.78 3.41 2.36
N TYR A 441 -4.25 4.28 1.46
CA TYR A 441 -4.30 5.71 1.71
C TYR A 441 -5.52 6.39 1.11
N LYS A 442 -5.80 7.62 1.57
CA LYS A 442 -6.86 8.45 1.03
C LYS A 442 -6.36 9.35 -0.11
N VAL A 443 -6.93 9.19 -1.29
CA VAL A 443 -6.78 10.14 -2.40
C VAL A 443 -7.74 11.33 -2.17
N PRO A 444 -7.27 12.60 -2.13
CA PRO A 444 -8.14 13.76 -2.06
C PRO A 444 -9.12 13.79 -3.24
N GLU A 445 -10.37 14.14 -2.98
CA GLU A 445 -11.43 14.13 -3.99
C GLU A 445 -11.12 15.07 -5.16
N GLU A 446 -10.53 16.24 -4.89
CA GLU A 446 -10.19 17.18 -5.96
C GLU A 446 -9.10 16.62 -6.87
N LEU A 447 -8.19 15.82 -6.33
CA LEU A 447 -7.17 15.13 -7.12
C LEU A 447 -7.80 14.03 -7.99
N ARG A 448 -8.82 13.33 -7.49
CA ARG A 448 -9.57 12.34 -8.28
C ARG A 448 -10.31 12.99 -9.44
N LYS A 449 -11.03 14.09 -9.19
CA LYS A 449 -11.73 14.84 -10.24
C LYS A 449 -10.77 15.30 -11.33
N ILE A 450 -9.64 15.87 -10.93
CA ILE A 450 -8.56 16.27 -11.83
C ILE A 450 -8.07 15.12 -12.73
N LEU A 451 -7.92 13.90 -12.20
CA LEU A 451 -7.44 12.75 -12.97
C LEU A 451 -8.56 12.05 -13.78
N ASN A 452 -9.83 12.33 -13.49
CA ASN A 452 -10.97 11.73 -14.17
C ASN A 452 -11.56 12.63 -15.27
N ASP A 453 -11.61 13.95 -15.04
CA ASP A 453 -12.16 14.92 -15.99
C ASP A 453 -11.24 15.14 -17.21
N GLY A 454 -10.03 14.57 -17.21
CA GLY A 454 -9.11 14.55 -18.36
C GLY A 454 -9.28 13.38 -19.33
N GLY A 455 -10.17 12.43 -19.03
CA GLY A 455 -10.38 11.23 -19.84
C GLY A 455 -11.52 11.29 -20.85
N ASP A 456 -12.42 12.28 -20.74
CA ASP A 456 -13.60 12.43 -21.59
C ASP A 456 -13.59 13.78 -22.34
N GLN A 457 -12.61 14.01 -23.23
CA GLN A 457 -12.74 14.95 -24.36
C GLN A 457 -11.96 14.48 -25.59
#